data_AF-A0A7L3TIT1-F1
#
_entry.id   AF-A0A7L3TIT1-F1
#
_cell.length_a   1.000
_cell.length_b   1.000
_cell.length_c   1.000
_cell.angle_alpha   90.00
_cell.angle_beta   90.00
_cell.angle_gamma   90.00
#
_symmetry.space_group_name_H-M   'P 1'
#
loop_
_entity.id
_entity.type
_entity.pdbx_description
1 polymer ?
#
loop_
_entity_poly.entity_id
_entity_poly.type
_entity_poly.pdbx_seq_one_letter_code
_entity_poly.pdbx_strand_id
1 'polypeptide(L)'
;QEVLAQMQQLLGRSETLRDFLQQELGAWRERQQRACMGAPADTSLRLLETWFTELGQGLFQLRQLLRALGELRQKVTYERDPLREETPLLERRLQELLTYLLKSAFVVEQQPSMPNACKRPLVLRTTSKFSARARLLVRLHDRNHGTEASIHIDRFRKFNILTSSSKTLLAGDSPQDGLVCDFQYL
;
A
#
# COMPACT_ATOMS: atom_id res chain seq x y z
N GLN A 1 18.92 7.97 26.55
CA GLN A 1 19.28 8.75 25.35
C GLN A 1 19.61 7.87 24.17
N GLU A 2 20.37 6.77 24.34
CA GLU A 2 20.78 5.88 23.24
C GLU A 2 19.61 5.29 22.41
N VAL A 3 18.54 4.82 23.08
CA VAL A 3 17.35 4.25 22.41
C VAL A 3 16.65 5.26 21.51
N LEU A 4 16.49 6.51 21.95
CA LEU A 4 15.85 7.58 21.16
C LEU A 4 16.67 7.92 19.92
N ALA A 5 17.99 8.03 20.07
CA ALA A 5 18.90 8.29 18.95
C ALA A 5 18.85 7.15 17.92
N GLN A 6 18.82 5.90 18.38
CA GLN A 6 18.65 4.73 17.50
C GLN A 6 17.30 4.75 16.77
N MET A 7 16.20 5.11 17.45
CA MET A 7 14.88 5.26 16.81
C MET A 7 14.86 6.35 15.74
N GLN A 8 15.46 7.51 16.03
CA GLN A 8 15.59 8.60 15.06
C GLN A 8 16.39 8.15 13.83
N GLN A 9 17.49 7.42 14.05
CA GLN A 9 18.32 6.89 12.98
C GLN A 9 17.58 5.84 12.14
N LEU A 10 16.86 4.92 12.79
CA LEU A 10 16.04 3.91 12.11
C LEU A 10 14.96 4.58 11.27
N LEU A 11 14.27 5.58 11.82
CA LEU A 11 13.24 6.33 11.11
C LEU A 11 13.83 7.07 9.90
N GLY A 12 15.00 7.70 10.04
CA GLY A 12 15.70 8.34 8.93
C GLY A 12 16.08 7.35 7.83
N ARG A 13 16.56 6.15 8.18
CA ARG A 13 16.83 5.07 7.20
C ARG A 13 15.55 4.60 6.51
N SER A 14 14.45 4.49 7.24
CA SER A 14 13.15 4.13 6.66
C SER A 14 12.61 5.20 5.71
N GLU A 15 12.88 6.49 5.94
CA GLU A 15 12.56 7.57 5.02
C GLU A 15 13.36 7.44 3.71
N THR A 16 14.65 7.13 3.78
CA THR A 16 15.47 6.85 2.58
C THR A 16 14.93 5.63 1.80
N LEU A 17 14.57 4.56 2.50
CA LEU A 17 13.98 3.37 1.88
C LEU A 17 12.63 3.67 1.23
N ARG A 18 11.80 4.53 1.85
CA ARG A 18 10.56 5.02 1.24
C ARG A 18 10.84 5.70 -0.10
N ASP A 19 11.82 6.60 -0.16
CA ASP A 19 12.12 7.33 -1.39
C ASP A 19 12.60 6.39 -2.51
N PHE A 20 13.40 5.38 -2.15
CA PHE A 20 13.76 4.30 -3.06
C PHE A 20 12.53 3.53 -3.56
N LEU A 21 11.63 3.10 -2.67
CA LEU A 21 10.40 2.39 -3.07
C LEU A 21 9.49 3.23 -3.95
N GLN A 22 9.44 4.54 -3.72
CA GLN A 22 8.68 5.44 -4.59
C GLN A 22 9.23 5.46 -6.02
N GLN A 23 10.56 5.49 -6.17
CA GLN A 23 11.21 5.43 -7.47
C GLN A 23 10.95 4.09 -8.16
N GLU A 24 11.13 2.98 -7.45
CA GLU A 24 10.89 1.63 -7.98
C GLU A 24 9.43 1.41 -8.37
N LEU A 25 8.49 1.93 -7.57
CA LEU A 25 7.07 1.90 -7.88
C LEU A 25 6.75 2.75 -9.12
N GLY A 26 7.38 3.91 -9.28
CA GLY A 26 7.27 4.74 -10.47
C GLY A 26 7.76 3.99 -11.72
N ALA A 27 8.95 3.40 -11.65
CA ALA A 27 9.52 2.59 -12.74
C ALA A 27 8.65 1.37 -13.08
N TRP A 28 8.02 0.74 -12.08
CA TRP A 28 7.04 -0.33 -12.31
C TRP A 28 5.78 0.19 -13.03
N ARG A 29 5.23 1.36 -12.65
CA ARG A 29 4.09 1.96 -13.35
C ARG A 29 4.39 2.27 -14.81
N GLU A 30 5.58 2.78 -15.11
CA GLU A 30 6.02 3.03 -16.48
C GLU A 30 6.16 1.74 -17.29
N ARG A 31 6.68 0.66 -16.68
CA ARG A 31 6.72 -0.67 -17.30
C ARG A 31 5.31 -1.20 -17.56
N GLN A 32 4.40 -1.05 -16.61
CA GLN A 32 2.99 -1.46 -16.77
C GLN A 32 2.31 -0.68 -17.90
N GLN A 33 2.55 0.63 -18.01
CA GLN A 33 2.01 1.45 -19.10
C GLN A 33 2.52 0.99 -20.47
N ARG A 34 3.82 0.69 -20.58
CA ARG A 34 4.41 0.12 -21.81
C ARG A 34 3.83 -1.25 -22.15
N ALA A 35 3.65 -2.11 -21.14
CA ALA A 35 2.99 -3.41 -21.31
C ALA A 35 1.55 -3.27 -21.83
N CYS A 36 0.81 -2.27 -21.33
CA CYS A 36 -0.54 -1.97 -21.81
C CYS A 36 -0.59 -1.56 -23.29
N MET A 37 0.49 -0.99 -23.82
CA MET A 37 0.64 -0.65 -25.24
C MET A 37 1.18 -1.81 -26.09
N GLY A 38 1.45 -2.97 -25.49
CA GLY A 38 1.90 -4.18 -26.18
C GLY A 38 3.41 -4.43 -26.14
N ALA A 39 4.19 -3.65 -25.39
CA ALA A 39 5.62 -3.93 -25.21
C ALA A 39 5.83 -5.14 -24.28
N PRO A 40 6.82 -6.01 -24.56
CA PRO A 40 7.22 -7.04 -23.61
C PRO A 40 7.89 -6.38 -22.40
N ALA A 41 7.23 -6.38 -21.26
CA ALA A 41 7.77 -5.87 -20.01
C ALA A 41 7.38 -6.79 -18.84
N ASP A 42 8.32 -7.03 -17.93
CA ASP A 42 8.01 -7.68 -16.67
C ASP A 42 7.28 -6.70 -15.74
N THR A 43 6.04 -7.03 -15.42
CA THR A 43 5.15 -6.28 -14.52
C THR A 43 4.96 -6.99 -13.19
N SER A 44 5.81 -7.97 -12.85
CA SER A 44 5.72 -8.70 -11.59
C SER A 44 5.84 -7.77 -10.37
N LEU A 45 4.92 -7.92 -9.43
CA LEU A 45 4.86 -7.13 -8.20
C LEU A 45 5.56 -7.80 -7.00
N ARG A 46 6.08 -9.02 -7.18
CA ARG A 46 6.57 -9.87 -6.07
C ARG A 46 7.66 -9.19 -5.24
N LEU A 47 8.64 -8.59 -5.91
CA LEU A 47 9.77 -7.93 -5.24
C LEU A 47 9.33 -6.65 -4.51
N LEU A 48 8.49 -5.84 -5.16
CA LEU A 48 7.88 -4.67 -4.55
C LEU A 48 7.04 -5.05 -3.33
N GLU A 49 6.20 -6.08 -3.44
CA GLU A 49 5.39 -6.59 -2.33
C GLU A 49 6.25 -7.02 -1.14
N THR A 50 7.37 -7.72 -1.38
CA THR A 50 8.33 -8.06 -0.32
C THR A 50 8.88 -6.80 0.33
N TRP A 51 9.41 -5.85 -0.44
CA TRP A 51 10.01 -4.66 0.16
C TRP A 51 9.02 -3.76 0.90
N PHE A 52 7.81 -3.58 0.36
CA PHE A 52 6.73 -2.85 1.02
C PHE A 52 6.30 -3.55 2.32
N THR A 53 6.23 -4.88 2.32
CA THR A 53 5.88 -5.66 3.50
C THR A 53 6.95 -5.56 4.59
N GLU A 54 8.22 -5.75 4.25
CA GLU A 54 9.35 -5.66 5.20
C GLU A 54 9.45 -4.26 5.82
N LEU A 55 9.38 -3.21 4.98
CA LEU A 55 9.37 -1.83 5.49
C LEU A 55 8.15 -1.58 6.37
N GLY A 56 6.97 -2.04 5.96
CA GLY A 56 5.75 -1.94 6.74
C GLY A 56 5.90 -2.58 8.11
N GLN A 57 6.35 -3.83 8.17
CA GLN A 57 6.59 -4.55 9.43
C GLN A 57 7.56 -3.80 10.35
N GLY A 58 8.69 -3.31 9.81
CA GLY A 58 9.64 -2.52 10.59
C GLY A 58 9.04 -1.24 11.16
N LEU A 59 8.22 -0.51 10.39
CA LEU A 59 7.52 0.69 10.86
C LEU A 59 6.44 0.37 11.91
N PHE A 60 5.72 -0.74 11.77
CA PHE A 60 4.75 -1.18 12.78
C PHE A 60 5.44 -1.60 14.08
N GLN A 61 6.58 -2.28 14.01
CA GLN A 61 7.41 -2.60 15.18
C GLN A 61 7.88 -1.32 15.87
N LEU A 62 8.39 -0.34 15.12
CA LEU A 62 8.79 0.96 15.66
C LEU A 62 7.62 1.68 16.34
N ARG A 63 6.40 1.57 15.78
CA ARG A 63 5.18 2.12 16.37
C ARG A 63 4.84 1.47 17.70
N GLN A 64 4.96 0.15 17.81
CA GLN A 64 4.73 -0.55 19.08
C GLN A 64 5.78 -0.16 20.14
N LEU A 65 7.03 -0.01 19.71
CA LEU A 65 8.10 0.41 20.61
C LEU A 65 7.90 1.85 21.13
N LEU A 66 7.45 2.77 20.27
CA LEU A 66 7.07 4.13 20.70
C LEU A 66 5.88 4.13 21.67
N ARG A 67 4.87 3.28 21.44
CA ARG A 67 3.76 3.11 22.40
C ARG A 67 4.25 2.62 23.75
N ALA A 68 5.10 1.60 23.77
CA ALA A 68 5.67 1.07 25.01
C ALA A 68 6.51 2.12 25.76
N LEU A 69 7.26 2.96 25.04
CA LEU A 69 7.94 4.11 25.65
C LEU A 69 6.95 5.13 26.23
N GLY A 70 5.84 5.40 25.54
CA GLY A 70 4.77 6.25 26.03
C GLY A 70 4.13 5.75 27.33
N GLU A 71 3.93 4.42 27.44
CA GLU A 71 3.43 3.78 28.67
C GLU A 71 4.46 3.81 29.81
N LEU A 72 5.74 3.58 29.51
CA LEU A 72 6.82 3.69 30.49
C LEU A 72 6.93 5.10 31.05
N ARG A 73 6.80 6.12 30.19
CA ARG A 73 6.77 7.53 30.60
C ARG A 73 5.66 7.81 31.59
N GLN A 74 4.47 7.23 31.40
CA GLN A 74 3.35 7.41 32.35
C GLN A 74 3.65 6.83 33.74
N LYS A 75 4.53 5.82 33.82
CA LYS A 75 4.91 5.14 35.07
C LYS A 75 6.10 5.80 35.75
N VAL A 76 7.07 6.29 34.98
CA VAL A 76 8.32 6.87 35.47
C VAL A 76 8.68 8.10 34.63
N THR A 77 8.75 9.27 35.25
CA THR A 77 9.16 10.54 34.63
C THR A 77 10.08 11.30 35.60
N TYR A 78 11.00 12.09 35.06
CA TYR A 78 11.95 12.92 35.81
C TYR A 78 12.06 14.33 35.21
N GLU A 79 12.74 15.24 35.91
CA GLU A 79 13.02 16.59 35.40
C GLU A 79 13.87 16.53 34.12
N ARG A 80 13.43 17.24 33.08
CA ARG A 80 14.07 17.26 31.74
C ARG A 80 14.11 15.89 31.04
N ASP A 81 13.05 15.10 31.19
CA ASP A 81 12.89 13.86 30.44
C ASP A 81 12.79 14.13 28.92
N PRO A 82 13.77 13.69 28.10
CA PRO A 82 13.75 13.88 26.65
C PRO A 82 12.56 13.19 25.98
N LEU A 83 11.95 12.19 26.63
CA LEU A 83 10.76 11.50 26.13
C LEU A 83 9.50 12.41 26.10
N ARG A 84 9.49 13.55 26.81
CA ARG A 84 8.37 14.50 26.75
C ARG A 84 8.28 15.22 25.41
N GLU A 85 9.41 15.61 24.85
CA GLU A 85 9.46 16.43 23.63
C GLU A 85 9.73 15.59 22.37
N GLU A 86 10.62 14.60 22.44
CA GLU A 86 11.05 13.85 21.25
C GLU A 86 10.04 12.77 20.81
N THR A 87 9.40 12.08 21.76
CA THR A 87 8.43 11.00 21.47
C THR A 87 7.28 11.47 20.56
N PRO A 88 6.56 12.58 20.82
CA PRO A 88 5.46 13.00 19.94
C PRO A 88 5.94 13.41 18.54
N LEU A 89 7.15 13.94 18.40
CA LEU A 89 7.74 14.27 17.10
C LEU A 89 8.05 12.99 16.30
N LEU A 90 8.61 11.98 16.95
CA LEU A 90 8.86 10.67 16.35
C LEU A 90 7.56 9.96 15.94
N GLU A 91 6.55 9.99 16.80
CA GLU A 91 5.23 9.40 16.51
C GLU A 91 4.58 10.05 15.29
N ARG A 92 4.61 11.39 15.20
CA ARG A 92 4.06 12.12 14.05
C ARG A 92 4.77 11.74 12.75
N ARG A 93 6.11 11.78 12.73
CA ARG A 93 6.91 11.40 11.56
C ARG A 93 6.65 9.96 11.13
N LEU A 94 6.58 9.04 12.10
CA LEU A 94 6.26 7.64 11.84
C LEU A 94 4.85 7.47 11.27
N GLN A 95 3.86 8.20 11.78
CA GLN A 95 2.49 8.15 11.28
C GLN A 95 2.40 8.67 9.85
N GLU A 96 3.10 9.76 9.52
CA GLU A 96 3.18 10.31 8.16
C GLU A 96 3.79 9.27 7.20
N LEU A 97 4.88 8.60 7.63
CA LEU A 97 5.55 7.56 6.85
C LEU A 97 4.67 6.32 6.63
N LEU A 98 4.00 5.82 7.68
CA LEU A 98 3.05 4.71 7.57
C LEU A 98 1.88 5.05 6.66
N THR A 99 1.31 6.25 6.80
CA THR A 99 0.20 6.71 5.97
C THR A 99 0.62 6.77 4.50
N TYR A 100 1.79 7.31 4.22
CA TYR A 100 2.35 7.33 2.87
C TYR A 100 2.55 5.92 2.30
N LEU A 101 3.18 5.02 3.08
CA LEU A 101 3.46 3.65 2.66
C LEU A 101 2.17 2.91 2.31
N LEU A 102 1.15 2.98 3.18
CA LEU A 102 -0.13 2.29 2.94
C LEU A 102 -0.88 2.86 1.73
N LYS A 103 -0.85 4.19 1.53
CA LYS A 103 -1.48 4.83 0.36
C LYS A 103 -0.78 4.45 -0.95
N SER A 104 0.55 4.39 -0.94
CA SER A 104 1.34 4.05 -2.14
C SER A 104 1.31 2.55 -2.46
N ALA A 105 1.12 1.70 -1.44
CA ALA A 105 1.05 0.26 -1.59
C ALA A 105 -0.22 -0.25 -2.30
N PHE A 106 -1.28 0.54 -2.37
CA PHE A 106 -2.50 0.16 -3.07
C PHE A 106 -2.36 0.49 -4.57
N VAL A 107 -2.23 -0.55 -5.39
CA VAL A 107 -1.93 -0.44 -6.82
C VAL A 107 -2.93 -1.21 -7.67
N VAL A 108 -3.14 -0.76 -8.90
CA VAL A 108 -3.90 -1.51 -9.90
C VAL A 108 -2.93 -2.46 -10.59
N GLU A 109 -2.97 -3.74 -10.25
CA GLU A 109 -2.12 -4.79 -10.84
C GLU A 109 -2.53 -5.09 -12.29
N GLN A 110 -3.84 -5.24 -12.55
CA GLN A 110 -4.39 -5.43 -13.88
C GLN A 110 -5.31 -4.27 -14.23
N GLN A 111 -4.92 -3.51 -15.25
CA GLN A 111 -5.70 -2.40 -15.76
C GLN A 111 -7.05 -2.87 -16.35
N PRO A 112 -8.11 -2.04 -16.28
CA PRO A 112 -9.42 -2.36 -16.85
C PRO A 112 -9.32 -2.88 -18.29
N SER A 113 -9.82 -4.08 -18.53
CA SER A 113 -9.77 -4.71 -19.85
C SER A 113 -11.01 -5.58 -20.11
N MET A 114 -11.42 -5.66 -21.38
CA MET A 114 -12.53 -6.53 -21.82
C MET A 114 -11.99 -7.87 -22.33
N PRO A 115 -12.62 -9.02 -22.03
CA PRO A 115 -12.10 -10.35 -22.35
C PRO A 115 -11.94 -10.64 -23.85
N ASN A 116 -12.78 -10.04 -24.71
CA ASN A 116 -12.82 -10.35 -26.15
C ASN A 116 -12.32 -9.20 -27.05
N ALA A 117 -11.89 -8.07 -26.48
CA ALA A 117 -11.38 -6.95 -27.28
C ALA A 117 -9.86 -7.10 -27.45
N CYS A 118 -9.38 -7.10 -28.70
CA CYS A 118 -7.96 -7.21 -29.07
C CYS A 118 -7.04 -6.42 -28.12
N LYS A 119 -6.42 -7.06 -27.12
CA LYS A 119 -5.29 -6.58 -26.28
C LYS A 119 -5.19 -5.06 -26.07
N ARG A 120 -6.30 -4.35 -25.88
CA ARG A 120 -6.36 -2.89 -25.71
C ARG A 120 -6.91 -2.59 -24.31
N PRO A 121 -6.10 -2.77 -23.27
CA PRO A 121 -6.47 -2.33 -21.92
C PRO A 121 -6.79 -0.83 -21.95
N LEU A 122 -7.60 -0.38 -20.99
CA LEU A 122 -8.08 1.00 -20.82
C LEU A 122 -9.12 1.49 -21.84
N VAL A 123 -9.46 0.70 -22.87
CA VAL A 123 -10.56 1.00 -23.79
C VAL A 123 -11.78 0.16 -23.41
N LEU A 124 -12.77 0.79 -22.79
CA LEU A 124 -14.01 0.14 -22.36
C LEU A 124 -15.17 0.53 -23.28
N ARG A 125 -15.98 -0.47 -23.65
CA ARG A 125 -17.25 -0.24 -24.35
C ARG A 125 -18.38 -0.29 -23.33
N THR A 126 -19.27 0.69 -23.37
CA THR A 126 -20.51 0.67 -22.58
C THR A 126 -21.26 -0.64 -22.81
N THR A 127 -21.90 -1.18 -21.77
CA THR A 127 -22.62 -2.48 -21.77
C THR A 127 -21.76 -3.72 -21.98
N SER A 128 -20.44 -3.59 -22.14
CA SER A 128 -19.53 -4.72 -22.23
C SER A 128 -18.89 -4.98 -20.88
N LYS A 129 -18.83 -6.25 -20.49
CA LYS A 129 -18.19 -6.68 -19.25
C LYS A 129 -16.69 -6.42 -19.29
N PHE A 130 -16.14 -5.90 -18.20
CA PHE A 130 -14.69 -5.73 -18.06
C PHE A 130 -14.19 -6.28 -16.73
N SER A 131 -12.88 -6.43 -16.63
CA SER A 131 -12.22 -6.86 -15.40
C SER A 131 -11.07 -5.92 -15.05
N ALA A 132 -10.84 -5.73 -13.76
CA ALA A 132 -9.73 -4.96 -13.22
C ALA A 132 -9.27 -5.62 -11.91
N ARG A 133 -7.97 -5.59 -11.63
CA ARG A 133 -7.41 -6.17 -10.41
C ARG A 133 -6.60 -5.13 -9.66
N ALA A 134 -6.93 -4.93 -8.39
CA ALA A 134 -6.14 -4.14 -7.46
C ALA A 134 -5.40 -5.05 -6.48
N ARG A 135 -4.22 -4.65 -6.05
CA ARG A 135 -3.38 -5.35 -5.07
C ARG A 135 -2.91 -4.37 -4.01
N LEU A 136 -2.91 -4.81 -2.76
CA LEU A 136 -2.21 -4.14 -1.66
C LEU A 136 -0.83 -4.80 -1.48
N LEU A 137 0.24 -4.03 -1.68
CA LEU A 137 1.63 -4.51 -1.61
C LEU A 137 2.16 -4.73 -0.19
N VAL A 138 1.36 -4.42 0.83
CA VAL A 138 1.74 -4.62 2.23
C VAL A 138 0.90 -5.77 2.79
N ARG A 139 1.57 -6.85 3.19
CA ARG A 139 0.94 -7.97 3.90
C ARG A 139 0.99 -7.72 5.40
N LEU A 140 -0.06 -7.10 5.93
CA LEU A 140 -0.26 -7.00 7.37
C LEU A 140 -0.99 -8.25 7.85
N HIS A 141 -0.39 -8.98 8.79
CA HIS A 141 -1.01 -10.13 9.47
C HIS A 141 -2.08 -9.68 10.48
N ASP A 142 -2.97 -8.76 10.09
CA ASP A 142 -4.10 -8.37 10.93
C ASP A 142 -5.36 -9.08 10.42
N ARG A 143 -5.66 -10.24 11.02
CA ARG A 143 -6.81 -11.10 10.66
C ARG A 143 -8.16 -10.52 11.09
N ASN A 144 -8.18 -9.41 11.84
CA ASN A 144 -9.39 -8.96 12.56
C ASN A 144 -10.19 -7.85 11.88
N HIS A 145 -9.68 -7.24 10.80
CA HIS A 145 -10.40 -6.18 10.08
C HIS A 145 -10.41 -6.44 8.58
N GLY A 146 -11.56 -6.90 8.07
CA GLY A 146 -11.77 -7.04 6.62
C GLY A 146 -11.64 -5.68 5.94
N THR A 147 -10.69 -5.55 5.01
CA THR A 147 -10.55 -4.33 4.22
C THR A 147 -11.39 -4.46 2.96
N GLU A 148 -12.23 -3.48 2.66
CA GLU A 148 -13.10 -3.47 1.47
C GLU A 148 -12.60 -2.41 0.47
N ALA A 149 -12.48 -2.79 -0.79
CA ALA A 149 -12.19 -1.88 -1.89
C ALA A 149 -13.44 -1.64 -2.73
N SER A 150 -13.63 -0.39 -3.17
CA SER A 150 -14.73 -0.02 -4.05
C SER A 150 -14.22 0.69 -5.31
N ILE A 151 -14.84 0.41 -6.45
CA ILE A 151 -14.53 1.01 -7.75
C ILE A 151 -15.64 1.98 -8.15
N HIS A 152 -15.23 3.14 -8.64
CA HIS A 152 -16.11 4.20 -9.14
C HIS A 152 -15.55 4.74 -10.46
N ILE A 153 -16.43 5.17 -11.38
CA ILE A 153 -16.07 5.85 -12.63
C ILE A 153 -16.56 7.31 -12.57
N ASP A 154 -15.74 8.23 -13.07
CA ASP A 154 -15.88 9.68 -12.91
C ASP A 154 -17.12 10.31 -13.61
N ARG A 155 -17.36 11.58 -13.27
CA ARG A 155 -18.64 12.27 -13.16
C ARG A 155 -18.97 13.26 -14.29
N PHE A 156 -18.05 13.53 -15.23
CA PHE A 156 -18.27 14.54 -16.29
C PHE A 156 -19.27 14.09 -17.36
N ARG A 157 -19.15 12.83 -17.81
CA ARG A 157 -20.21 12.11 -18.52
C ARG A 157 -20.58 10.97 -17.58
N LYS A 158 -21.67 11.10 -16.83
CA LYS A 158 -22.02 10.17 -15.74
C LYS A 158 -22.14 8.74 -16.26
N PHE A 159 -21.19 7.87 -15.89
CA PHE A 159 -21.26 6.43 -16.12
C PHE A 159 -21.47 5.72 -14.78
N ASN A 160 -22.26 4.65 -14.79
CA ASN A 160 -22.48 3.82 -13.62
C ASN A 160 -21.91 2.42 -13.86
N ILE A 161 -21.27 1.87 -12.83
CA ILE A 161 -20.98 0.43 -12.77
C ILE A 161 -22.26 -0.24 -12.29
N LEU A 162 -22.81 -1.16 -13.08
CA LEU A 162 -24.13 -1.76 -12.85
C LEU A 162 -24.06 -3.04 -11.99
N THR A 163 -22.85 -3.51 -11.70
CA THR A 163 -22.54 -4.73 -10.96
C THR A 163 -21.95 -4.40 -9.60
N SER A 164 -21.58 -5.42 -8.79
CA SER A 164 -20.99 -5.21 -7.45
C SER A 164 -19.74 -4.33 -7.54
N SER A 165 -19.89 -3.07 -7.14
CA SER A 165 -18.82 -2.07 -7.17
C SER A 165 -17.88 -2.17 -5.98
N SER A 166 -18.21 -2.95 -4.95
CA SER A 166 -17.34 -3.23 -3.81
C SER A 166 -16.95 -4.70 -3.73
N LYS A 167 -15.72 -4.94 -3.28
CA LYS A 167 -15.15 -6.27 -3.02
C LYS A 167 -14.20 -6.22 -1.83
N THR A 168 -14.29 -7.23 -0.97
CA THR A 168 -13.34 -7.44 0.12
C THR A 168 -11.97 -7.82 -0.44
N LEU A 169 -10.90 -7.30 0.15
CA LEU A 169 -9.54 -7.77 -0.07
C LEU A 169 -9.42 -9.17 0.53
N LEU A 170 -9.22 -10.16 -0.33
CA LEU A 170 -8.99 -11.54 0.11
C LEU A 170 -7.49 -11.83 -0.05
N ALA A 171 -6.92 -12.50 0.95
CA ALA A 171 -5.70 -13.23 0.73
C ALA A 171 -6.07 -14.40 -0.20
N GLY A 172 -5.45 -14.50 -1.38
CA GLY A 172 -5.74 -15.64 -2.26
C GLY A 172 -5.33 -16.97 -1.61
N ASP A 173 -5.82 -18.06 -2.19
CA ASP A 173 -5.66 -19.41 -1.63
C ASP A 173 -4.20 -19.88 -1.58
N SER A 174 -3.30 -19.20 -2.30
CA SER A 174 -1.86 -19.44 -2.25
C SER A 174 -1.12 -18.34 -1.48
N PRO A 175 -0.02 -18.65 -0.77
CA PRO A 175 0.85 -17.64 -0.14
C PRO A 175 1.53 -16.69 -1.15
N GLN A 176 1.34 -16.92 -2.46
CA GLN A 176 1.80 -16.08 -3.55
C GLN A 176 0.77 -15.02 -4.00
N ASP A 177 -0.49 -15.16 -3.59
CA ASP A 177 -1.57 -14.32 -4.12
C ASP A 177 -1.68 -12.93 -3.49
N GLY A 178 -0.91 -12.62 -2.46
CA GLY A 178 -0.95 -11.29 -1.82
C GLY A 178 -2.36 -10.91 -1.33
N LEU A 179 -2.58 -9.63 -1.03
CA LEU A 179 -3.90 -9.09 -0.72
C LEU A 179 -4.47 -8.46 -2.00
N VAL A 180 -5.45 -9.13 -2.62
CA VAL A 180 -5.96 -8.77 -3.96
C VAL A 180 -7.47 -8.54 -3.94
N CYS A 181 -7.90 -7.53 -4.70
CA CYS A 181 -9.29 -7.35 -5.11
C CYS A 181 -9.40 -7.55 -6.61
N ASP A 182 -9.95 -8.69 -7.01
CA ASP A 182 -10.20 -9.00 -8.41
C ASP A 182 -11.65 -8.66 -8.77
N PHE A 183 -11.86 -7.59 -9.52
CA PHE A 183 -13.16 -7.20 -10.02
C PHE A 183 -13.35 -7.82 -11.40
N GLN A 184 -14.21 -8.83 -11.48
CA GLN A 184 -14.50 -9.55 -12.70
C GLN A 184 -15.93 -9.27 -13.14
N TYR A 185 -16.14 -9.15 -14.45
CA TYR A 185 -17.44 -8.98 -15.06
C TYR A 185 -18.18 -7.72 -14.61
N LEU A 186 -17.44 -6.62 -14.44
CA LEU A 186 -18.00 -5.31 -14.10
C LEU A 186 -18.92 -4.76 -15.19
#